data_AF-A0A7Y0DC53-F1
#
_entry.id   AF-A0A7Y0DC53-F1
#
_cell.length_a   1.000
_cell.length_b   1.000
_cell.length_c   1.000
_cell.angle_alpha   90.00
_cell.angle_beta   90.00
_cell.angle_gamma   90.00
#
_symmetry.space_group_name_H-M   'P 1'
#
loop_
_entity.id
_entity.type
_entity.pdbx_description
1 polymer ?
#
loop_
_entity_poly.entity_id
_entity_poly.type
_entity_poly.pdbx_seq_one_letter_code
_entity_poly.pdbx_strand_id
1 'polypeptide(L)' 'MGAKLDRVITKLQHRVLLAADRELSLGMHYPTRWDPFFRSYMTLGELYRYPTRPFEFHRGQLAFGSSAR' A
#
# COMPACT_ATOMS: atom_id res chain seq x y z
N MET A 1 11.90 15.33 -1.85
CA MET A 1 10.81 14.42 -1.40
C MET A 1 11.30 13.06 -0.87
N GLY A 2 12.43 12.49 -1.32
CA GLY A 2 12.91 11.16 -0.91
C GLY A 2 12.94 10.92 0.61
N ALA A 3 13.59 11.80 1.38
CA ALA A 3 13.69 11.64 2.84
C ALA A 3 12.33 11.56 3.58
N LYS A 4 11.28 12.20 3.05
CA LYS A 4 9.93 12.10 3.62
C LYS A 4 9.32 10.72 3.36
N LEU A 5 9.51 10.20 2.14
CA LEU A 5 9.06 8.86 1.77
C LEU A 5 9.77 7.81 2.62
N ASP A 6 11.10 7.88 2.72
CA ASP A 6 11.90 6.94 3.51
C ASP A 6 11.44 6.90 4.96
N ARG A 7 11.25 8.08 5.58
CA ARG A 7 10.73 8.18 6.95
C ARG A 7 9.37 7.50 7.12
N VAL A 8 8.48 7.63 6.15
CA VAL A 8 7.16 6.99 6.19
C VAL A 8 7.28 5.48 6.03
N ILE A 9 8.10 5.01 5.08
CA ILE A 9 8.35 3.57 4.85
C ILE A 9 8.92 2.94 6.12
N THR A 10 9.95 3.52 6.73
CA THR A 10 10.54 3.02 7.97
C THR A 10 9.51 2.92 9.09
N LYS A 11 8.66 3.94 9.26
CA LYS A 11 7.60 3.91 10.27
C LYS A 11 6.56 2.82 10.01
N LEU A 12 6.16 2.61 8.76
CA LEU A 12 5.19 1.57 8.39
C LEU A 12 5.79 0.18 8.60
N GLN A 13 7.03 -0.05 8.17
CA GLN A 13 7.75 -1.31 8.40
C GLN A 13 7.87 -1.63 9.88
N HIS A 14 8.26 -0.66 10.70
CA HIS A 14 8.36 -0.84 12.15
C HIS A 14 7.01 -1.21 12.78
N ARG A 15 5.92 -0.58 12.34
CA ARG A 15 4.57 -0.92 12.81
C ARG A 15 4.14 -2.33 12.43
N VAL A 16 4.44 -2.78 11.21
CA VAL A 16 4.12 -4.16 10.78
C VAL A 16 4.93 -5.18 11.56
N LEU A 17 6.23 -4.93 11.77
CA LEU A 17 7.12 -5.84 12.48
C LEU A 17 6.77 -6.01 13.97
N LEU A 18 6.16 -4.99 14.59
CA LEU A 18 5.76 -5.02 15.99
C LEU A 18 4.29 -5.40 16.20
N ALA A 19 3.48 -5.44 15.15
CA ALA A 19 2.07 -5.79 15.27
C ALA A 19 1.91 -7.28 15.55
N ALA A 20 1.03 -7.61 16.50
CA ALA A 20 0.65 -8.99 16.74
C ALA A 20 -0.30 -9.51 15.66
N ASP A 21 -0.32 -10.83 15.43
CA ASP A 21 -1.20 -11.46 14.42
C ASP A 21 -2.67 -11.12 14.63
N ARG A 22 -3.12 -11.02 15.89
CA ARG A 22 -4.48 -10.61 16.23
C ARG A 22 -4.81 -9.21 15.73
N GLU A 23 -3.84 -8.29 15.75
CA GLU A 23 -4.01 -6.92 15.29
C GLU A 23 -4.04 -6.87 13.77
N LEU A 24 -3.14 -7.62 13.11
CA LEU A 24 -3.11 -7.71 11.65
C LEU A 24 -4.36 -8.39 11.06
N SER A 25 -5.05 -9.21 11.85
CA SER A 25 -6.30 -9.88 11.48
C SER A 25 -7.55 -9.01 11.61
N LEU A 26 -7.47 -7.86 12.30
CA LEU A 26 -8.57 -6.90 12.36
C LEU A 26 -8.85 -6.36 10.96
N GLY A 27 -10.11 -6.17 10.61
CA GLY A 27 -10.48 -5.69 9.28
C GLY A 27 -11.69 -4.78 9.27
N MET A 28 -11.93 -4.20 8.09
CA MET A 28 -13.04 -3.30 7.83
C MET A 28 -13.46 -3.35 6.36
N HIS A 29 -14.65 -2.81 6.08
CA HIS A 29 -15.17 -2.72 4.73
C HIS A 29 -14.56 -1.55 3.95
N TYR A 30 -14.24 -1.79 2.68
CA TYR A 30 -13.72 -0.78 1.75
C TYR A 30 -14.60 -0.63 0.51
N PRO A 31 -14.75 0.60 -0.02
CA PRO A 31 -15.48 0.85 -1.25
C PRO A 31 -14.69 0.38 -2.48
N THR A 32 -15.09 -0.74 -3.07
CA THR A 32 -14.40 -1.38 -4.21
C THR A 32 -14.32 -0.52 -5.48
N ARG A 33 -15.16 0.52 -5.59
CA ARG A 33 -15.15 1.45 -6.73
C ARG A 33 -14.05 2.51 -6.68
N TRP A 34 -13.34 2.65 -5.55
CA TRP A 34 -12.32 3.70 -5.39
C TRP A 34 -10.96 3.28 -5.92
N ASP A 35 -10.62 2.01 -5.81
CA ASP A 35 -9.34 1.48 -6.25
C ASP A 35 -9.49 0.03 -6.72
N PRO A 36 -8.92 -0.37 -7.87
CA PRO A 36 -9.03 -1.73 -8.40
C PRO A 36 -8.50 -2.83 -7.47
N PHE A 37 -7.62 -2.50 -6.53
CA PHE A 37 -7.03 -3.47 -5.60
C PHE A 37 -7.81 -3.58 -4.28
N PHE A 38 -8.86 -2.77 -4.07
CA PHE A 38 -9.71 -2.88 -2.90
C PHE A 38 -10.68 -4.05 -3.04
N ARG A 39 -10.79 -4.82 -1.94
CA ARG A 39 -11.87 -5.79 -1.75
C ARG A 39 -12.92 -5.22 -0.81
N SER A 40 -14.13 -5.77 -0.87
CA SER A 40 -15.25 -5.35 -0.01
C SER A 40 -14.94 -5.45 1.48
N TYR A 41 -13.99 -6.30 1.88
CA TYR A 41 -13.42 -6.37 3.22
C TYR A 41 -11.91 -6.63 3.12
N MET A 42 -11.13 -5.94 3.95
CA MET A 42 -9.68 -6.12 4.03
C MET A 42 -9.22 -6.06 5.49
N THR A 43 -8.26 -6.90 5.84
CA THR A 43 -7.58 -6.84 7.15
C THR A 43 -6.50 -5.75 7.16
N LEU A 44 -6.04 -5.36 8.35
CA LEU A 44 -4.90 -4.45 8.50
C LEU A 44 -3.64 -5.02 7.84
N GLY A 45 -3.39 -6.33 7.93
CA GLY A 45 -2.27 -6.97 7.23
C GLY A 45 -2.37 -6.84 5.70
N GLU A 46 -3.57 -7.03 5.15
CA GLU A 46 -3.83 -6.87 3.72
C GLU A 46 -3.69 -5.41 3.28
N LEU A 47 -4.10 -4.47 4.15
CA LEU A 47 -3.93 -3.03 3.93
C LEU A 47 -2.46 -2.60 3.99
N TYR A 48 -1.64 -3.18 4.87
CA TYR A 48 -0.20 -2.90 4.89
C TYR A 48 0.52 -3.42 3.64
N ARG A 49 0.03 -4.51 3.03
CA ARG A 49 0.56 -5.05 1.77
C ARG A 49 0.11 -4.24 0.55
N TYR A 50 -1.11 -3.69 0.58
CA TYR A 50 -1.74 -3.01 -0.54
C TYR A 50 -0.83 -1.95 -1.24
N PRO A 51 -0.15 -1.02 -0.54
CA PRO A 51 0.62 0.06 -1.15
C PRO A 51 1.72 -0.38 -2.11
N THR A 52 2.20 -1.63 -1.99
CA THR A 52 3.19 -2.19 -2.92
C THR A 52 2.64 -2.29 -4.35
N ARG A 53 1.34 -2.58 -4.53
CA ARG A 53 0.71 -2.71 -5.86
C ARG A 53 0.60 -1.37 -6.60
N PRO A 54 0.00 -0.31 -6.00
CA PRO A 54 0.01 1.02 -6.61
C PRO A 54 1.42 1.57 -6.82
N PHE A 55 2.36 1.29 -5.91
CA PHE A 55 3.75 1.75 -6.08
C PHE A 55 4.40 1.16 -7.34
N GLU A 56 4.28 -0.15 -7.56
CA GLU A 56 4.80 -0.79 -8.77
C GLU A 56 4.11 -0.27 -10.04
N PHE A 57 2.78 -0.07 -9.99
CA PHE A 57 2.03 0.52 -11.09
C PHE A 57 2.54 1.92 -11.45
N HIS A 58 2.71 2.80 -10.47
CA HIS A 58 3.25 4.14 -10.68
C HIS A 58 4.72 4.12 -11.08
N ARG A 59 5.53 3.18 -10.57
CA ARG A 59 6.92 3.00 -11.03
C ARG A 59 6.94 2.67 -12.52
N GLY A 60 6.04 1.81 -12.99
CA GLY A 60 5.87 1.53 -14.42
C GLY A 60 5.51 2.78 -15.21
N GLN A 61 4.51 3.55 -14.75
CA GLN A 61 4.14 4.82 -15.39
C GLN A 61 5.31 5.80 -15.48
N LEU A 62 6.17 5.90 -14.47
CA LEU A 62 7.31 6.82 -14.47
C LEU A 62 8.50 6.29 -15.28
N ALA A 63 8.73 4.98 -15.26
CA ALA A 63 9.81 4.34 -16.02
C ALA A 63 9.53 4.34 -17.54
N PHE A 64 8.25 4.28 -17.93
CA PHE A 64 7.82 4.30 -19.33
C PHE A 64 7.14 5.63 -19.74
N GLY A 65 7.06 6.59 -18.81
CA GLY A 65 6.30 7.84 -18.92
C GLY A 65 7.08 8.99 -19.53
N SER A 66 7.36 8.89 -20.82
CA SER A 66 7.22 9.97 -21.82
C SER A 66 7.60 9.44 -23.20
N SER A 67 6.99 8.34 -23.63
CA SER A 67 7.01 7.94 -25.04
C SER A 67 5.60 7.54 -25.50
N ALA A 68 4.65 8.45 -25.26
CA ALA A 68 3.49 8.57 -26.11
C ALA A 68 3.75 9.78 -27.01
N ARG A 69 4.36 9.51 -28.16
CA ARG A 69 4.17 10.28 -29.38
C ARG A 69 3.63 9.33 -30.43
#